data_AF-W7G7C5-F1
#
_entry.id   AF-W7G7C5-F1
#
_cell.length_a   1.000
_cell.length_b   1.000
_cell.length_c   1.000
_cell.angle_alpha   90.00
_cell.angle_beta   90.00
_cell.angle_gamma   90.00
#
_symmetry.space_group_name_H-M   'P 1'
#
loop_
_entity.id
_entity.type
_entity.pdbx_description
1 polymer ?
#
loop_
_entity_poly.entity_id
_entity_poly.type
_entity_poly.pdbx_seq_one_letter_code
_entity_poly.pdbx_strand_id
1 'polypeptide(L)' 'MNDTDKFEDEFDIELMEEIGKQTISQFLEKMHYNEEKTNFWVSQILDTTLKELSKLNKPFKYVGKI' A
#
# COMPACT_ATOMS: atom_id res chain seq x y z
N MET A 1 14.69 2.38 27.45
CA MET A 1 13.79 2.54 26.30
C MET A 1 13.66 1.17 25.67
N ASN A 2 12.46 0.60 25.65
CA ASN A 2 12.22 -0.64 24.91
C ASN A 2 12.35 -0.31 23.42
N ASP A 3 12.99 -1.20 22.65
CA ASP A 3 13.14 -1.00 21.21
C ASP A 3 11.78 -0.86 20.51
N THR A 4 10.72 -1.46 21.05
CA THR A 4 9.34 -1.37 20.56
C THR A 4 8.79 0.06 20.52
N ASP A 5 9.06 0.87 21.54
CA ASP A 5 8.54 2.25 21.63
C ASP A 5 9.21 3.18 20.60
N LYS A 6 10.43 2.84 20.14
CA LYS A 6 11.13 3.59 19.07
C LYS A 6 10.54 3.34 17.68
N PHE A 7 9.94 2.18 17.44
CA PHE A 7 9.40 1.82 16.13
C PHE A 7 7.98 2.37 15.92
N GLU A 8 7.21 2.57 16.99
CA GLU A 8 5.85 3.14 16.90
C GLU A 8 5.88 4.58 16.36
N ASP A 9 6.84 5.41 16.79
CA ASP A 9 7.00 6.78 16.26
C ASP A 9 7.46 6.80 14.79
N GLU A 10 8.06 5.70 14.30
CA GLU A 10 8.63 5.64 12.95
C GLU A 10 7.65 5.03 11.92
N PHE A 11 6.64 4.31 12.40
CA PHE A 11 5.61 3.61 11.62
C PHE A 11 4.31 4.42 11.59
N ASP A 12 4.23 5.35 10.63
CA ASP A 12 3.05 6.18 10.42
C ASP A 12 1.94 5.38 9.73
N ILE A 13 1.04 4.81 10.54
CA ILE A 13 -0.10 4.00 10.06
C ILE A 13 -1.02 4.82 9.17
N GLU A 14 -1.30 6.07 9.54
CA GLU A 14 -2.23 6.93 8.80
C GLU A 14 -1.72 7.20 7.38
N LEU A 15 -0.43 7.52 7.24
CA LEU A 15 0.21 7.72 5.94
C LEU A 15 0.16 6.43 5.09
N MET A 16 0.44 5.27 5.68
CA MET A 16 0.40 4.00 4.95
C MET A 16 -1.01 3.64 4.48
N GLU A 17 -2.02 3.87 5.31
CA GLU A 17 -3.42 3.70 4.94
C GLU A 17 -3.83 4.67 3.83
N GLU A 18 -3.39 5.93 3.92
CA GLU A 18 -3.69 6.93 2.90
C GLU A 18 -3.09 6.53 1.55
N ILE A 19 -1.83 6.08 1.52
CA ILE A 19 -1.18 5.56 0.31
C ILE A 19 -2.01 4.41 -0.28
N GLY A 20 -2.44 3.45 0.54
CA GLY A 20 -3.28 2.34 0.08
C GLY A 20 -4.60 2.81 -0.54
N LYS A 21 -5.32 3.71 0.17
CA LYS A 21 -6.62 4.27 -0.30
C LYS A 21 -6.46 5.07 -1.59
N GLN A 22 -5.44 5.92 -1.68
CA GLN A 22 -5.16 6.70 -2.89
C GLN A 22 -4.85 5.79 -4.08
N THR A 23 -4.03 4.75 -3.88
CA THR A 23 -3.67 3.81 -4.94
C THR A 23 -4.90 3.06 -5.46
N ILE A 24 -5.77 2.59 -4.56
CA ILE A 24 -7.03 1.93 -4.96
C ILE A 24 -7.91 2.89 -5.78
N SER A 25 -8.11 4.12 -5.30
CA SER A 25 -8.93 5.13 -5.98
C SER A 25 -8.40 5.46 -7.37
N GLN A 26 -7.07 5.65 -7.52
CA GLN A 26 -6.44 5.93 -8.81
C GLN A 26 -6.75 4.87 -9.88
N PHE A 27 -6.86 3.60 -9.49
CA PHE A 27 -7.11 2.51 -10.42
C PHE A 27 -8.59 2.20 -10.61
N LEU A 28 -9.43 2.34 -9.58
CA LEU A 28 -10.81 1.85 -9.60
C LEU A 28 -11.89 2.94 -9.75
N GLU A 29 -11.59 4.22 -9.50
CA GLU A 29 -12.60 5.30 -9.45
C GLU A 29 -13.44 5.42 -10.73
N LYS A 30 -12.87 5.09 -11.90
CA LYS A 30 -13.55 5.16 -13.20
C LYS A 30 -13.73 3.81 -13.87
N MET A 31 -13.45 2.72 -13.15
CA MET A 31 -13.58 1.36 -13.68
C MET A 31 -14.95 0.79 -13.34
N HIS A 32 -15.55 0.10 -14.29
CA HIS A 32 -16.67 -0.77 -14.02
C HIS A 32 -16.17 -2.19 -13.77
N TYR A 33 -16.86 -2.92 -12.90
CA TYR A 33 -16.49 -4.29 -12.58
C TYR A 33 -16.34 -5.14 -13.85
N ASN A 34 -15.21 -5.83 -13.96
CA ASN A 34 -14.90 -6.77 -15.02
C ASN A 34 -14.07 -7.90 -14.41
N GLU A 35 -14.63 -9.11 -14.44
CA GLU A 35 -14.04 -10.30 -13.82
C GLU A 35 -12.65 -10.63 -14.39
N GLU A 36 -12.50 -10.60 -15.72
CA GLU A 36 -11.25 -10.90 -16.42
C GLU A 36 -10.13 -9.92 -16.06
N LYS A 37 -10.49 -8.67 -15.75
CA LYS A 37 -9.53 -7.61 -15.43
C LYS A 37 -9.28 -7.43 -13.93
N THR A 38 -10.12 -8.00 -13.07
CA THR A 38 -10.03 -7.80 -11.62
C THR A 38 -8.68 -8.27 -11.08
N ASN A 39 -8.23 -9.48 -11.42
CA ASN A 39 -6.92 -10.00 -10.97
C ASN A 39 -5.75 -9.13 -11.43
N PHE A 40 -5.83 -8.61 -12.66
CA PHE A 40 -4.82 -7.70 -13.20
C PHE A 40 -4.81 -6.37 -12.43
N TRP A 41 -5.97 -5.77 -12.17
CA TRP A 41 -6.06 -4.52 -11.41
C TRP A 41 -5.57 -4.68 -9.97
N VAL A 42 -5.93 -5.77 -9.30
CA VAL A 42 -5.44 -6.06 -7.94
C VAL A 42 -3.92 -6.18 -7.94
N SER A 43 -3.33 -6.85 -8.93
CA SER A 43 -1.87 -6.96 -9.06
C SER A 43 -1.21 -5.59 -9.26
N GLN A 44 -1.77 -4.75 -10.13
CA GLN A 44 -1.25 -3.39 -10.38
C GLN A 44 -1.38 -2.47 -9.16
N ILE A 45 -2.48 -2.56 -8.42
CA ILE A 45 -2.68 -1.81 -7.18
C ILE A 45 -1.65 -2.25 -6.13
N LEU A 46 -1.43 -3.57 -6.00
CA LEU A 46 -0.46 -4.12 -5.06
C LEU A 46 0.97 -3.64 -5.37
N ASP A 47 1.40 -3.78 -6.62
CA ASP A 47 2.74 -3.36 -7.07
C ASP A 47 2.95 -1.86 -6.87
N THR A 48 1.94 -1.05 -7.20
CA THR A 48 2.00 0.41 -7.03
C THR A 48 2.07 0.78 -5.55
N THR A 49 1.25 0.15 -4.71
CA THR A 49 1.23 0.41 -3.25
C THR A 49 2.57 0.06 -2.63
N LEU A 50 3.15 -1.11 -2.95
CA LEU A 50 4.47 -1.52 -2.45
C LEU A 50 5.58 -0.58 -2.92
N LYS A 51 5.49 -0.07 -4.15
CA LYS A 51 6.44 0.90 -4.69
C LYS A 51 6.34 2.24 -3.95
N GLU A 52 5.14 2.76 -3.69
CA GLU A 52 4.97 4.00 -2.92
C GLU A 52 5.45 3.85 -1.47
N LEU A 53 5.13 2.72 -0.82
CA LEU A 53 5.64 2.42 0.53
C LEU A 53 7.17 2.34 0.57
N SER A 54 7.79 1.75 -0.46
CA SER A 54 9.26 1.65 -0.55
C SER A 54 9.93 3.02 -0.69
N LYS A 55 9.26 4.02 -1.27
CA LYS A 55 9.80 5.39 -1.38
C LYS A 55 9.90 6.10 -0.03
N LEU A 56 9.16 5.66 0.98
CA LEU A 56 9.26 6.20 2.33
C LEU A 56 10.64 5.94 2.96
N ASN A 57 11.44 5.04 2.35
CA ASN A 57 12.80 4.71 2.75
C ASN A 57 12.92 4.36 4.25
N LYS A 58 11.87 3.73 4.77
CA LYS A 58 11.80 3.25 6.14
C LYS A 58 12.47 1.87 6.23
N PRO A 59 13.05 1.51 7.38
CA PRO A 59 13.76 0.24 7.57
C PRO A 59 12.81 -0.96 7.76
N PHE A 60 11.76 -1.03 6.96
CA PHE A 60 10.72 -2.06 7.03
C PHE A 60 10.69 -2.91 5.76
N LYS A 61 10.22 -4.15 5.91
CA LYS A 61 9.90 -5.01 4.79
C LYS A 61 8.39 -4.98 4.56
N TYR A 62 7.97 -4.44 3.42
CA TYR A 62 6.56 -4.44 3.01
C TYR A 62 6.21 -5.76 2.30
N VAL A 63 5.03 -6.29 2.57
CA VAL A 63 4.55 -7.54 1.97
C VAL A 63 3.10 -7.35 1.52
N GLY A 64 2.84 -7.64 0.24
CA GLY A 64 1.51 -7.71 -0.33
C GLY A 64 1.15 -9.17 -0.66
N LYS A 65 -0.10 -9.58 -0.39
CA LYS A 65 -0.60 -10.92 -0.72
C LYS A 65 -1.95 -10.80 -1.43
N ILE A 66 -2.08 -11.51 -2.54
CA ILE A 66 -3.30 -11.67 -3.34
C ILE A 66 -3.86 -13.07 -3.07
#